data_AF-A0AAD7EIT0-F1
#
_entry.id   AF-A0AAD7EIT0-F1
#
_cell.length_a   1.000
_cell.length_b   1.000
_cell.length_c   1.000
_cell.angle_alpha   90.00
_cell.angle_beta   90.00
_cell.angle_gamma   90.00
#
_symmetry.space_group_name_H-M   'P 1'
#
loop_
_entity.id
_entity.type
_entity.pdbx_description
1 polymer ?
#
loop_
_entity_poly.entity_id
_entity_poly.type
_entity_poly.pdbx_seq_one_letter_code
_entity_poly.pdbx_strand_id
1 'polypeptide(L)'
;MSSFSNDAFLQRMKAVAQNRPTITPVPARKRTRHERDGTSSAVASDDERDDPTMGSTPLAGLNLNRSGPATQNAANAVRAFAKKQKLRGEQLTQVDTFLNDTPTVREGKLFALVLGLQNDVANIIVAAPAFSVSPELQTNIKSYALAVMLSPKLAQYRGDLPVQHVMNILKKHRFDMPPGIENNPADMQKITAAVQYAFTQDRSSLKKKLFSSVRVTRLDAAGTRVVLDLPPGQHQNLFGLAQAFVEGTKCRITNALCGRIALMRYVYLQNSTSSFWVSLDEALAAMRTAAEGNDEACDAMFEDLIHMDKTLHGAVDIVYQATNNIQQEVDDLIVAGRGREKRADVGSSDPTDDTTSTPEGNGTEGGEDDESNEH
;
A
#
# COMPACT_ATOMS: atom_id res chain seq x y z
N MET A 1 -19.73 18.86 33.23
CA MET A 1 -20.05 18.60 31.81
C MET A 1 -20.82 17.29 31.77
N SER A 2 -22.06 17.27 31.27
CA SER A 2 -22.85 16.04 31.18
C SER A 2 -22.09 15.03 30.32
N SER A 3 -21.97 13.78 30.78
CA SER A 3 -21.47 12.68 29.94
C SER A 3 -22.38 12.56 28.72
N PHE A 4 -21.97 13.13 27.59
CA PHE A 4 -22.62 12.86 26.32
C PHE A 4 -22.37 11.38 26.02
N SER A 5 -23.37 10.54 26.28
CA SER A 5 -23.28 9.11 25.97
C SER A 5 -23.09 8.95 24.45
N ASN A 6 -22.20 8.06 24.04
CA ASN A 6 -22.08 7.64 22.63
C ASN A 6 -23.45 7.25 22.04
N ASP A 7 -24.38 6.79 22.86
CA ASP A 7 -25.75 6.48 22.43
C ASP A 7 -26.50 7.71 21.93
N ALA A 8 -26.34 8.88 22.55
CA ALA A 8 -27.03 10.10 22.12
C ALA A 8 -26.49 10.57 20.76
N PHE A 9 -25.19 10.42 20.53
CA PHE A 9 -24.58 10.65 19.22
C PHE A 9 -25.15 9.69 18.18
N LEU A 10 -25.09 8.38 18.46
CA LEU A 10 -25.58 7.37 17.54
C LEU A 10 -27.08 7.52 17.26
N GLN A 11 -27.88 7.88 18.26
CA GLN A 11 -29.30 8.19 18.08
C GLN A 11 -29.51 9.41 17.19
N ARG A 12 -28.72 10.47 17.38
CA ARG A 12 -28.76 11.65 16.50
C ARG A 12 -28.37 11.30 15.07
N MET A 13 -27.30 10.52 14.88
CA MET A 13 -26.85 10.09 13.55
C MET A 13 -27.89 9.17 12.87
N LYS A 14 -28.51 8.26 13.62
CA LYS A 14 -29.62 7.42 13.13
C LYS A 14 -30.85 8.28 12.77
N ALA A 15 -31.21 9.26 13.58
CA ALA A 15 -32.33 10.15 13.31
C ALA A 15 -32.09 11.02 12.06
N VAL A 16 -30.85 11.47 11.84
CA VAL A 16 -30.45 12.17 10.60
C VAL A 16 -30.60 11.26 9.38
N ALA A 17 -30.13 10.01 9.47
CA ALA A 17 -30.24 9.05 8.39
C ALA A 17 -31.71 8.73 8.04
N GLN A 18 -32.58 8.60 9.06
CA GLN A 18 -33.99 8.22 8.89
C GLN A 18 -34.90 9.36 8.41
N ASN A 19 -34.62 10.61 8.79
CA ASN A 19 -35.48 11.76 8.46
C ASN A 19 -35.16 12.41 7.11
N ARG A 20 -34.21 11.87 6.33
CA ARG A 20 -33.87 12.44 5.03
C ARG A 20 -34.97 12.08 4.02
N PRO A 21 -35.57 13.06 3.32
CA PRO A 21 -36.56 12.77 2.30
C PRO A 21 -35.91 11.88 1.25
N THR A 22 -36.51 10.70 1.00
CA THR A 22 -36.07 9.79 -0.06
C THR A 22 -36.09 10.57 -1.37
N ILE A 23 -34.91 10.96 -1.86
CA ILE A 23 -34.79 11.57 -3.17
C ILE A 23 -35.15 10.44 -4.14
N THR A 24 -36.38 10.46 -4.63
CA THR A 24 -36.83 9.51 -5.65
C THR A 24 -35.84 9.61 -6.80
N PRO A 25 -35.17 8.50 -7.17
CA PRO A 25 -34.13 8.53 -8.19
C PRO A 25 -34.73 9.13 -9.46
N VAL A 26 -34.14 10.23 -9.93
CA VAL A 26 -34.56 10.87 -11.18
C VAL A 26 -34.49 9.79 -12.27
N PRO A 27 -35.61 9.52 -12.99
CA PRO A 27 -35.65 8.43 -13.95
C PRO A 27 -34.52 8.61 -14.96
N ALA A 28 -33.67 7.59 -15.05
CA ALA A 28 -32.50 7.58 -15.91
C ALA A 28 -32.92 7.98 -17.33
N ARG A 29 -32.47 9.15 -17.77
CA ARG A 29 -32.73 9.67 -19.11
C ARG A 29 -32.10 8.66 -20.09
N LYS A 30 -32.95 7.88 -20.77
CA LYS A 30 -32.57 6.89 -21.79
C LYS A 30 -31.63 7.55 -22.80
N ARG A 31 -30.32 7.37 -22.63
CA ARG A 31 -29.33 7.70 -23.66
C ARG A 31 -29.48 6.64 -24.74
N THR A 32 -30.02 7.04 -25.88
CA THR A 32 -30.00 6.29 -27.14
C THR A 32 -28.55 5.98 -27.48
N ARG A 33 -28.15 4.73 -27.24
CA ARG A 33 -26.85 4.19 -27.61
C ARG A 33 -26.85 4.00 -29.12
N HIS A 34 -26.12 4.86 -29.82
CA HIS A 34 -25.84 4.69 -31.23
C HIS A 34 -24.94 3.46 -31.38
N GLU A 35 -25.49 2.38 -31.94
CA GLU A 35 -24.72 1.21 -32.38
C GLU A 35 -23.68 1.68 -33.40
N ARG A 36 -22.42 1.32 -33.15
CA ARG A 36 -21.32 1.49 -34.07
C ARG A 36 -20.87 0.08 -34.45
N ASP A 37 -21.24 -0.31 -35.65
CA ASP A 37 -20.79 -1.55 -36.31
C ASP A 37 -19.27 -1.62 -36.28
N GLY A 38 -18.76 -2.66 -35.62
CA GLY A 38 -17.36 -3.02 -35.56
C GLY A 38 -17.16 -4.31 -36.34
N THR A 39 -16.73 -4.15 -37.59
CA THR A 39 -16.34 -5.21 -38.53
C THR A 39 -15.27 -6.10 -37.91
N SER A 40 -15.61 -7.37 -37.68
CA SER A 40 -14.70 -8.43 -37.24
C SER A 40 -13.79 -8.87 -38.39
N SER A 41 -12.48 -8.62 -38.26
CA SER A 41 -11.47 -9.26 -39.11
C SER A 41 -11.03 -10.55 -38.43
N ALA A 42 -11.55 -11.67 -38.92
CA ALA A 42 -11.11 -13.01 -38.57
C ALA A 42 -9.80 -13.31 -39.32
N VAL A 43 -8.71 -13.49 -38.57
CA VAL A 43 -7.47 -14.06 -39.10
C VAL A 43 -7.49 -15.54 -38.73
N ALA A 44 -7.86 -16.35 -39.71
CA ALA A 44 -7.62 -17.79 -39.71
C ALA A 44 -6.11 -18.03 -39.83
N SER A 45 -5.56 -18.87 -38.97
CA SER A 45 -4.23 -19.46 -39.14
C SER A 45 -4.42 -20.97 -39.03
N ASP A 46 -4.51 -21.52 -40.23
CA ASP A 46 -4.51 -22.91 -40.62
C ASP A 46 -3.06 -23.40 -40.56
N ASP A 47 -2.76 -24.36 -39.69
CA ASP A 47 -1.47 -25.06 -39.65
C ASP A 47 -1.76 -26.54 -39.45
N GLU A 48 -2.18 -27.19 -40.54
CA GLU A 48 -2.10 -28.63 -40.73
C GLU A 48 -0.63 -29.06 -40.67
N ARG A 49 -0.27 -29.89 -39.69
CA ARG A 49 0.92 -30.73 -39.80
C ARG A 49 0.59 -32.16 -39.45
N ASP A 50 0.47 -32.93 -40.52
CA ASP A 50 0.52 -34.38 -40.56
C ASP A 50 1.75 -34.91 -39.82
N ASP A 51 1.48 -35.92 -38.99
CA ASP A 51 2.43 -36.78 -38.31
C ASP A 51 2.59 -38.08 -39.13
N PRO A 52 3.76 -38.37 -39.72
CA PRO A 52 4.09 -39.71 -40.16
C PRO A 52 4.99 -40.40 -39.14
N THR A 53 4.34 -41.33 -38.45
CA THR A 53 4.86 -42.56 -37.85
C THR A 53 6.20 -43.08 -38.40
N MET A 54 7.14 -43.27 -37.46
CA MET A 54 7.90 -44.49 -37.19
C MET A 54 8.51 -45.24 -38.38
N GLY A 55 9.78 -44.94 -38.67
CA GLY A 55 10.67 -45.79 -39.47
C GLY A 55 12.05 -45.92 -38.81
N SER A 56 12.20 -46.90 -37.91
CA SER A 56 13.48 -47.27 -37.31
C SER A 56 14.45 -47.80 -38.37
N THR A 57 15.43 -46.99 -38.73
CA THR A 57 16.61 -47.41 -39.52
C THR A 57 17.84 -47.36 -38.62
N PRO A 58 18.66 -48.43 -38.59
CA PRO A 58 19.88 -48.46 -37.80
C PRO A 58 20.95 -47.58 -38.48
N LEU A 59 21.27 -46.45 -37.85
CA LEU A 59 22.28 -45.52 -38.35
C LEU A 59 23.68 -46.11 -38.13
N ALA A 60 24.23 -46.66 -39.21
CA ALA A 60 25.65 -46.97 -39.33
C ALA A 60 26.48 -45.66 -39.25
N GLY A 61 27.60 -45.73 -38.54
CA GLY A 61 28.46 -44.60 -38.18
C GLY A 61 28.90 -43.74 -39.36
N LEU A 62 28.34 -42.53 -39.44
CA LEU A 62 28.87 -41.46 -40.26
C LEU A 62 29.99 -40.75 -39.50
N ASN A 63 31.22 -41.02 -39.94
CA ASN A 63 32.43 -40.40 -39.46
C ASN A 63 32.48 -38.93 -39.95
N LEU A 64 31.97 -37.99 -39.15
CA LEU A 64 31.83 -36.54 -39.43
C LEU A 64 33.16 -35.75 -39.45
N ASN A 65 34.30 -36.41 -39.61
CA ASN A 65 35.62 -35.80 -39.58
C ASN A 65 36.06 -35.20 -40.93
N ARG A 66 35.20 -34.38 -41.56
CA ARG A 66 35.60 -33.58 -42.74
C ARG A 66 35.46 -32.10 -42.42
N SER A 67 36.56 -31.49 -42.02
CA SER A 67 36.75 -30.04 -41.89
C SER A 67 36.65 -29.36 -43.26
N GLY A 68 35.42 -29.16 -43.74
CA GLY A 68 35.16 -28.40 -44.95
C GLY A 68 35.26 -26.88 -44.74
N PRO A 69 35.44 -26.08 -45.82
CA PRO A 69 35.60 -24.63 -45.78
C PRO A 69 34.46 -23.85 -45.07
N ALA A 70 33.30 -24.49 -44.84
CA ALA A 70 32.20 -23.92 -44.07
C ALA A 70 32.57 -23.61 -42.60
N THR A 71 33.46 -24.37 -41.98
CA THR A 71 33.85 -24.15 -40.57
C THR A 71 34.74 -22.92 -40.37
N GLN A 72 35.58 -22.58 -41.35
CA GLN A 72 36.42 -21.37 -41.32
C GLN A 72 35.60 -20.09 -41.43
N ASN A 73 34.55 -20.09 -42.25
CA ASN A 73 33.64 -18.94 -42.37
C ASN A 73 32.90 -18.69 -41.05
N ALA A 74 32.42 -19.74 -40.38
CA ALA A 74 31.78 -19.63 -39.08
C ALA A 74 32.74 -19.09 -38.00
N ALA A 75 33.98 -19.59 -37.93
CA ALA A 75 34.97 -19.12 -36.98
C ALA A 75 35.33 -17.64 -37.19
N ASN A 76 35.48 -17.19 -38.44
CA ASN A 76 35.74 -15.79 -38.76
C ASN A 76 34.56 -14.88 -38.42
N ALA A 77 33.32 -15.35 -38.64
CA ALA A 77 32.11 -14.64 -38.23
C ALA A 77 32.02 -14.47 -36.70
N VAL A 78 32.30 -15.53 -35.94
CA VAL A 78 32.32 -15.48 -34.46
C VAL A 78 33.41 -14.53 -33.95
N ARG A 79 34.61 -14.52 -34.55
CA ARG A 79 35.67 -13.54 -34.21
C ARG A 79 35.27 -12.11 -34.49
N ALA A 80 34.68 -11.85 -35.66
CA ALA A 80 34.19 -10.52 -36.01
C ALA A 80 33.12 -10.05 -35.02
N PHE A 81 32.22 -10.95 -34.62
CA PHE A 81 31.22 -10.69 -33.59
C PHE A 81 31.85 -10.42 -32.21
N ALA A 82 32.82 -11.23 -31.78
CA ALA A 82 33.54 -11.05 -30.52
C ALA A 82 34.29 -9.70 -30.45
N LYS A 83 34.94 -9.28 -31.56
CA LYS A 83 35.55 -7.96 -31.67
C LYS A 83 34.51 -6.83 -31.61
N LYS A 84 33.35 -7.02 -32.26
CA LYS A 84 32.23 -6.07 -32.19
C LYS A 84 31.69 -5.90 -30.76
N GLN A 85 31.69 -6.98 -29.96
CA GLN A 85 31.32 -6.96 -28.53
C GLN A 85 32.44 -6.41 -27.62
N LYS A 86 33.58 -5.98 -28.18
CA LYS A 86 34.71 -5.40 -27.44
C LYS A 86 35.27 -6.32 -26.35
N LEU A 87 35.33 -7.62 -26.61
CA LEU A 87 35.98 -8.57 -25.70
C LEU A 87 37.47 -8.23 -25.52
N ARG A 88 38.00 -8.46 -24.32
CA ARG A 88 39.41 -8.25 -23.98
C ARG A 88 40.30 -9.26 -24.72
N GLY A 89 41.60 -8.96 -24.84
CA GLY A 89 42.56 -9.83 -25.53
C GLY A 89 42.55 -11.28 -25.04
N GLU A 90 42.55 -11.49 -23.72
CA GLU A 90 42.47 -12.82 -23.09
C GLU A 90 41.17 -13.57 -23.46
N GLN A 91 40.05 -12.86 -23.52
CA GLN A 91 38.75 -13.44 -23.88
C GLN A 91 38.70 -13.82 -25.37
N LEU A 92 39.36 -13.06 -26.25
CA LEU A 92 39.49 -13.41 -27.66
C LEU A 92 40.31 -14.70 -27.84
N THR A 93 41.40 -14.88 -27.08
CA THR A 93 42.16 -16.13 -27.06
C THR A 93 41.33 -17.31 -26.57
N GLN A 94 40.44 -17.10 -25.58
CA GLN A 94 39.50 -18.15 -25.13
C GLN A 94 38.47 -18.51 -26.20
N VAL A 95 37.94 -17.53 -26.94
CA VAL A 95 37.03 -17.77 -28.08
C VAL A 95 37.73 -18.57 -29.18
N ASP A 96 38.97 -18.22 -29.51
CA ASP A 96 39.77 -18.95 -30.49
C ASP A 96 40.05 -20.39 -30.03
N THR A 97 40.37 -20.58 -28.76
CA THR A 97 40.57 -21.91 -28.18
C THR A 97 39.28 -22.73 -28.26
N PHE A 98 38.15 -22.13 -27.86
CA PHE A 98 36.83 -22.78 -27.88
C PHE A 98 36.40 -23.21 -29.29
N LEU A 99 36.64 -22.37 -30.31
CA LEU A 99 36.31 -22.71 -31.70
C LEU A 99 37.14 -23.87 -32.25
N ASN A 100 38.36 -24.06 -31.74
CA ASN A 100 39.26 -25.15 -32.14
C ASN A 100 39.01 -26.46 -31.37
N ASP A 101 38.24 -26.43 -30.27
CA ASP A 101 37.92 -27.62 -29.50
C ASP A 101 36.90 -28.54 -30.20
N THR A 102 36.93 -29.83 -29.87
CA THR A 102 35.91 -30.78 -30.31
C THR A 102 34.53 -30.41 -29.74
N PRO A 103 33.41 -30.78 -30.40
CA PRO A 103 32.07 -30.47 -29.90
C PRO A 103 31.84 -30.90 -28.45
N THR A 104 32.26 -32.11 -28.08
CA THR A 104 32.14 -32.63 -26.71
C THR A 104 32.93 -31.78 -25.70
N VAL A 105 34.13 -31.32 -26.06
CA VAL A 105 34.94 -30.44 -25.19
C VAL A 105 34.28 -29.08 -25.06
N ARG A 106 33.69 -28.53 -26.13
CA ARG A 106 32.94 -27.27 -26.09
C ARG A 106 31.72 -27.35 -25.18
N GLU A 107 30.94 -28.42 -25.28
CA GLU A 107 29.78 -28.65 -24.41
C GLU A 107 30.21 -28.73 -22.94
N GLY A 108 31.28 -29.49 -22.64
CA GLY A 108 31.86 -29.55 -21.30
C GLY A 108 32.33 -28.18 -20.77
N LYS A 109 32.98 -27.38 -21.62
CA LYS A 109 33.40 -26.00 -21.27
C LYS A 109 32.22 -25.07 -21.02
N LEU A 110 31.17 -25.15 -21.84
CA LEU A 110 29.94 -24.36 -21.63
C LEU A 110 29.27 -24.72 -20.30
N PHE A 111 29.14 -26.01 -20.00
CA PHE A 111 28.55 -26.45 -18.73
C PHE A 111 29.38 -25.95 -17.53
N ALA A 112 30.71 -26.08 -17.58
CA ALA A 112 31.60 -25.56 -16.54
C ALA A 112 31.48 -24.03 -16.37
N LEU A 113 31.36 -23.27 -17.47
CA LEU A 113 31.14 -21.83 -17.42
C LEU A 113 29.78 -21.46 -16.81
N VAL A 114 28.72 -22.22 -17.10
CA VAL A 114 27.41 -22.02 -16.48
C VAL A 114 27.47 -22.26 -14.97
N LEU A 115 28.16 -23.30 -14.52
CA LEU A 115 28.39 -23.54 -13.09
C LEU A 115 29.24 -22.42 -12.45
N GLY A 116 30.27 -21.94 -13.14
CA GLY A 116 31.06 -20.79 -12.70
C GLY A 116 30.22 -19.53 -12.54
N LEU A 117 29.37 -19.22 -13.52
CA LEU A 117 28.43 -18.11 -13.45
C LEU A 117 27.41 -18.28 -12.31
N GLN A 118 26.92 -19.50 -12.05
CA GLN A 118 26.05 -19.77 -10.91
C GLN A 118 26.75 -19.46 -9.58
N ASN A 119 28.03 -19.86 -9.44
CA ASN A 119 28.82 -19.54 -8.26
C ASN A 119 29.08 -18.04 -8.11
N ASP A 120 29.42 -17.35 -9.20
CA ASP A 120 29.64 -15.91 -9.18
C ASP A 120 28.36 -15.15 -8.81
N VAL A 121 27.21 -15.58 -9.35
CA VAL A 121 25.90 -15.02 -8.97
C VAL A 121 25.60 -15.28 -7.49
N ALA A 122 25.85 -16.50 -6.99
CA ALA A 122 25.68 -16.82 -5.57
C ALA A 122 26.59 -15.96 -4.68
N ASN A 123 27.85 -15.75 -5.07
CA ASN A 123 28.80 -14.89 -4.35
C ASN A 123 28.36 -13.43 -4.36
N ILE A 124 27.85 -12.91 -5.49
CA ILE A 124 27.29 -11.56 -5.58
C ILE A 124 26.08 -11.41 -4.65
N ILE A 125 25.20 -12.42 -4.58
CA ILE A 125 24.05 -12.43 -3.66
C ILE A 125 24.50 -12.41 -2.20
N VAL A 126 25.52 -13.19 -1.83
CA VAL A 126 26.06 -13.23 -0.46
C VAL A 126 26.78 -11.93 -0.10
N ALA A 127 27.48 -11.31 -1.05
CA ALA A 127 28.20 -10.06 -0.84
C ALA A 127 27.29 -8.82 -0.89
N ALA A 128 26.05 -8.95 -1.36
CA ALA A 128 25.12 -7.84 -1.42
C ALA A 128 24.82 -7.31 -0.01
N PRO A 129 24.89 -5.99 0.21
CA PRO A 129 24.56 -5.42 1.51
C PRO A 129 23.10 -5.74 1.86
N ALA A 130 22.84 -6.02 3.13
CA ALA A 130 21.48 -6.24 3.61
C ALA A 130 20.62 -5.02 3.23
N PHE A 131 19.46 -5.28 2.62
CA PHE A 131 18.57 -4.21 2.22
C PHE A 131 18.19 -3.35 3.43
N SER A 132 18.23 -2.04 3.21
CA SER A 132 17.77 -1.01 4.14
C SER A 132 16.88 -0.03 3.38
N VAL A 133 15.89 0.54 4.07
CA VAL A 133 14.96 1.49 3.47
C VAL A 133 15.72 2.78 3.12
N SER A 134 15.75 3.15 1.83
CA SER A 134 16.45 4.36 1.39
C SER A 134 15.80 5.63 2.01
N PRO A 135 16.56 6.72 2.22
CA PRO A 135 15.99 7.98 2.72
C PRO A 135 14.88 8.56 1.82
N GLU A 136 14.98 8.35 0.50
CA GLU A 136 13.97 8.76 -0.46
C GLU A 136 12.70 7.91 -0.36
N LEU A 137 12.83 6.57 -0.26
CA LEU A 137 11.70 5.69 0.02
C LEU A 137 11.04 6.04 1.36
N GLN A 138 11.82 6.36 2.40
CA GLN A 138 11.30 6.81 3.69
C GLN A 138 10.48 8.11 3.57
N THR A 139 10.93 9.05 2.73
CA THR A 139 10.21 10.31 2.46
C THR A 139 8.88 10.05 1.74
N ASN A 140 8.90 9.18 0.73
CA ASN A 140 7.68 8.77 0.03
C ASN A 140 6.71 8.02 0.94
N ILE A 141 7.20 7.11 1.81
CA ILE A 141 6.41 6.41 2.82
C ILE A 141 5.68 7.42 3.72
N LYS A 142 6.39 8.40 4.28
CA LYS A 142 5.79 9.43 5.14
C LYS A 142 4.74 10.25 4.40
N SER A 143 5.03 10.67 3.16
CA SER A 143 4.09 11.44 2.35
C SER A 143 2.79 10.66 2.08
N TYR A 144 2.89 9.39 1.69
CA TYR A 144 1.70 8.57 1.38
C TYR A 144 0.98 8.05 2.62
N ALA A 145 1.68 7.77 3.72
CA ALA A 145 1.04 7.38 4.99
C ALA A 145 0.11 8.50 5.48
N LEU A 146 0.59 9.74 5.51
CA LEU A 146 -0.24 10.88 5.89
C LEU A 146 -1.38 11.12 4.89
N ALA A 147 -1.13 11.04 3.57
CA ALA A 147 -2.18 11.18 2.57
C ALA A 147 -3.29 10.10 2.69
N VAL A 148 -2.92 8.86 3.00
CA VAL A 148 -3.87 7.76 3.27
C VAL A 148 -4.66 8.04 4.54
N MET A 149 -4.04 8.52 5.62
CA MET A 149 -4.80 8.91 6.81
C MET A 149 -5.75 10.08 6.57
N LEU A 150 -5.37 11.04 5.74
CA LEU A 150 -6.24 12.17 5.42
C LEU A 150 -7.33 11.82 4.39
N SER A 151 -7.33 10.60 3.84
CA SER A 151 -8.35 10.17 2.90
C SER A 151 -9.73 10.05 3.55
N PRO A 152 -10.77 10.69 2.98
CA PRO A 152 -12.15 10.52 3.45
C PRO A 152 -12.71 9.14 3.12
N LYS A 153 -12.03 8.35 2.27
CA LYS A 153 -12.43 7.00 1.90
C LYS A 153 -11.78 5.92 2.77
N LEU A 154 -10.94 6.28 3.75
CA LEU A 154 -10.34 5.31 4.65
C LEU A 154 -11.37 4.66 5.59
N ALA A 155 -11.39 3.33 5.66
CA ALA A 155 -12.38 2.62 6.48
C ALA A 155 -12.08 2.71 7.98
N GLN A 156 -10.82 2.55 8.35
CA GLN A 156 -10.34 2.54 9.73
C GLN A 156 -8.92 3.09 9.75
N TYR A 157 -8.50 3.70 10.85
CA TYR A 157 -7.18 4.28 11.06
C TYR A 157 -6.19 3.28 11.66
N ARG A 158 -6.66 2.13 12.15
CA ARG A 158 -5.84 1.07 12.73
C ARG A 158 -5.82 -0.22 11.90
N GLY A 159 -4.93 -1.11 12.30
CA GLY A 159 -4.77 -2.44 11.71
C GLY A 159 -3.99 -2.41 10.40
N ASP A 160 -4.13 -3.49 9.63
CA ASP A 160 -3.34 -3.69 8.43
C ASP A 160 -3.89 -2.96 7.22
N LEU A 161 -5.18 -2.58 7.21
CA LEU A 161 -5.81 -1.97 6.04
C LEU A 161 -5.11 -0.67 5.57
N PRO A 162 -4.82 0.33 6.44
CA PRO A 162 -4.04 1.51 6.02
C PRO A 162 -2.64 1.16 5.51
N VAL A 163 -1.99 0.19 6.15
CA VAL A 163 -0.65 -0.30 5.78
C VAL A 163 -0.69 -0.90 4.38
N GLN A 164 -1.67 -1.77 4.10
CA GLN A 164 -1.87 -2.39 2.80
C GLN A 164 -2.12 -1.34 1.71
N HIS A 165 -2.89 -0.28 1.99
CA HIS A 165 -3.10 0.81 1.02
C HIS A 165 -1.79 1.49 0.65
N VAL A 166 -0.95 1.85 1.62
CA VAL A 166 0.38 2.43 1.34
C VAL A 166 1.26 1.43 0.60
N MET A 167 1.31 0.16 1.03
CA MET A 167 2.10 -0.87 0.36
C MET A 167 1.68 -1.07 -1.10
N ASN A 168 0.39 -1.00 -1.41
CA ASN A 168 -0.12 -1.07 -2.78
C ASN A 168 0.32 0.14 -3.62
N ILE A 169 0.31 1.34 -3.04
CA ILE A 169 0.82 2.56 -3.69
C ILE A 169 2.32 2.40 -3.98
N LEU A 170 3.11 1.97 -3.00
CA LEU A 170 4.56 1.78 -3.16
C LEU A 170 4.84 0.75 -4.26
N LYS A 171 4.16 -0.41 -4.26
CA LYS A 171 4.31 -1.47 -5.28
C LYS A 171 3.97 -0.98 -6.69
N LYS A 172 2.95 -0.13 -6.82
CA LYS A 172 2.53 0.45 -8.10
C LYS A 172 3.59 1.39 -8.67
N HIS A 173 4.17 2.25 -7.84
CA HIS A 173 5.11 3.29 -8.27
C HIS A 173 6.59 2.87 -8.22
N ARG A 174 6.92 1.77 -7.55
CA ARG A 174 8.28 1.21 -7.45
C ARG A 174 9.34 2.20 -6.95
N PHE A 175 8.99 3.11 -6.04
CA PHE A 175 9.92 4.10 -5.46
C PHE A 175 11.15 3.43 -4.83
N ASP A 176 12.31 3.48 -5.49
CA ASP A 176 13.59 2.89 -5.05
C ASP A 176 13.53 1.43 -4.55
N MET A 177 12.48 0.70 -4.91
CA MET A 177 12.34 -0.68 -4.47
C MET A 177 13.14 -1.58 -5.42
N PRO A 178 14.08 -2.40 -4.90
CA PRO A 178 14.81 -3.34 -5.72
C PRO A 178 13.88 -4.25 -6.53
N PRO A 179 14.24 -4.59 -7.77
CA PRO A 179 13.44 -5.51 -8.58
C PRO A 179 13.33 -6.85 -7.87
N GLY A 180 12.10 -7.36 -7.74
CA GLY A 180 11.84 -8.66 -7.11
C GLY A 180 11.86 -8.66 -5.58
N ILE A 181 11.93 -7.49 -4.92
CA ILE A 181 11.87 -7.41 -3.45
C ILE A 181 10.61 -8.08 -2.87
N GLU A 182 9.51 -8.14 -3.63
CA GLU A 182 8.28 -8.81 -3.20
C GLU A 182 8.46 -10.31 -2.93
N ASN A 183 9.47 -10.94 -3.53
CA ASN A 183 9.79 -12.34 -3.32
C ASN A 183 10.63 -12.56 -2.05
N ASN A 184 11.17 -11.50 -1.45
CA ASN A 184 11.92 -11.55 -0.21
C ASN A 184 11.05 -11.05 0.96
N PRO A 185 10.43 -11.96 1.74
CA PRO A 185 9.54 -11.57 2.84
C PRO A 185 10.25 -10.77 3.93
N ALA A 186 11.53 -11.04 4.20
CA ALA A 186 12.30 -10.33 5.23
C ALA A 186 12.51 -8.86 4.85
N ASP A 187 12.80 -8.57 3.58
CA ASP A 187 12.99 -7.19 3.12
C ASP A 187 11.65 -6.45 2.98
N MET A 188 10.59 -7.14 2.55
CA MET A 188 9.24 -6.60 2.57
C MET A 188 8.76 -6.27 3.99
N GLN A 189 9.15 -7.05 4.98
CA GLN A 189 8.84 -6.79 6.38
C GLN A 189 9.51 -5.50 6.87
N LYS A 190 10.73 -5.19 6.42
CA LYS A 190 11.41 -3.91 6.74
C LYS A 190 10.64 -2.71 6.19
N ILE A 191 10.15 -2.78 4.95
CA ILE A 191 9.31 -1.73 4.36
C ILE A 191 7.99 -1.60 5.13
N THR A 192 7.35 -2.73 5.44
CA THR A 192 6.10 -2.77 6.20
C THR A 192 6.27 -2.13 7.59
N ALA A 193 7.35 -2.44 8.29
CA ALA A 193 7.69 -1.83 9.58
C ALA A 193 7.90 -0.32 9.46
N ALA A 194 8.58 0.15 8.40
CA ALA A 194 8.75 1.57 8.15
C ALA A 194 7.42 2.31 7.90
N VAL A 195 6.48 1.67 7.19
CA VAL A 195 5.12 2.19 6.98
C VAL A 195 4.33 2.23 8.29
N GLN A 196 4.35 1.16 9.08
CA GLN A 196 3.70 1.11 10.41
C GLN A 196 4.25 2.18 11.36
N TYR A 197 5.57 2.39 11.33
CA TYR A 197 6.22 3.45 12.10
C TYR A 197 5.73 4.83 11.65
N ALA A 198 5.66 5.10 10.34
CA ALA A 198 5.13 6.36 9.81
C ALA A 198 3.69 6.63 10.28
N PHE A 199 2.79 5.64 10.17
CA PHE A 199 1.42 5.77 10.70
C PHE A 199 1.36 6.04 12.20
N THR A 200 2.29 5.49 12.98
CA THR A 200 2.36 5.74 14.42
C THR A 200 2.77 7.19 14.71
N GLN A 201 3.76 7.71 13.98
CA GLN A 201 4.17 9.11 14.08
C GLN A 201 3.07 10.07 13.63
N ASP A 202 2.43 9.79 12.49
CA ASP A 202 1.36 10.63 11.95
C ASP A 202 0.16 10.68 12.90
N ARG A 203 -0.26 9.54 13.45
CA ARG A 203 -1.31 9.49 14.49
C ARG A 203 -0.94 10.34 15.71
N SER A 204 0.29 10.20 16.23
CA SER A 204 0.75 11.03 17.35
C SER A 204 0.70 12.53 17.01
N SER A 205 1.17 12.90 15.81
CA SER A 205 1.15 14.28 15.31
C SER A 205 -0.26 14.84 15.18
N LEU A 206 -1.19 14.11 14.56
CA LEU A 206 -2.59 14.54 14.43
C LEU A 206 -3.27 14.69 15.79
N LYS A 207 -3.03 13.77 16.73
CA LYS A 207 -3.59 13.87 18.09
C LYS A 207 -3.08 15.11 18.83
N LYS A 208 -1.81 15.50 18.64
CA LYS A 208 -1.27 16.75 19.17
C LYS A 208 -1.93 17.98 18.55
N LYS A 209 -2.20 17.97 17.25
CA LYS A 209 -2.94 19.05 16.56
C LYS A 209 -4.37 19.17 17.11
N LEU A 210 -5.06 18.05 17.32
CA LEU A 210 -6.36 18.02 17.99
C LEU A 210 -6.28 18.59 19.41
N PHE A 211 -5.29 18.16 20.21
CA PHE A 211 -5.06 18.70 21.56
C PHE A 211 -4.93 20.23 21.52
N SER A 212 -4.01 20.76 20.72
CA SER A 212 -3.76 22.21 20.64
C SER A 212 -4.96 23.01 20.12
N SER A 213 -5.90 22.36 19.43
CA SER A 213 -7.12 23.02 18.92
C SER A 213 -8.16 23.33 19.98
N VAL A 214 -8.13 22.62 21.13
CA VAL A 214 -9.13 22.71 22.21
C VAL A 214 -8.54 22.85 23.61
N ARG A 215 -7.23 22.62 23.79
CA ARG A 215 -6.54 22.65 25.08
C ARG A 215 -5.22 23.40 24.97
N VAL A 216 -4.77 23.92 26.10
CA VAL A 216 -3.45 24.53 26.27
C VAL A 216 -2.74 23.95 27.48
N THR A 217 -1.44 23.72 27.36
CA THR A 217 -0.58 23.37 28.50
C THR A 217 0.05 24.65 29.04
N ARG A 218 -0.11 24.90 30.34
CA ARG A 218 0.53 26.01 31.05
C ARG A 218 1.31 25.50 32.25
N LEU A 219 2.29 26.27 32.72
CA LEU A 219 2.94 26.02 34.00
C LEU A 219 2.14 26.72 35.09
N ASP A 220 1.84 26.01 36.18
CA ASP A 220 1.28 26.62 37.38
C ASP A 220 2.35 27.39 38.17
N ALA A 221 1.96 27.99 39.29
CA ALA A 221 2.88 28.73 40.16
C ALA A 221 4.03 27.88 40.73
N ALA A 222 3.88 26.55 40.73
CA ALA A 222 4.90 25.60 41.18
C ALA A 222 5.79 25.10 40.03
N GLY A 223 5.58 25.58 38.79
CA GLY A 223 6.29 25.10 37.61
C GLY A 223 5.80 23.74 37.09
N THR A 224 4.65 23.25 37.54
CA THR A 224 4.05 21.99 37.08
C THR A 224 3.21 22.21 35.83
N ARG A 225 3.29 21.30 34.86
CA ARG A 225 2.47 21.36 33.63
C ARG A 225 1.02 21.00 33.94
N VAL A 226 0.13 21.97 33.75
CA VAL A 226 -1.32 21.81 33.85
C VAL A 226 -1.95 21.94 32.47
N VAL A 227 -2.81 20.98 32.12
CA VAL A 227 -3.61 21.01 30.90
C VAL A 227 -4.94 21.68 31.19
N LEU A 228 -5.27 22.73 30.44
CA LEU A 228 -6.51 23.48 30.58
C LEU A 228 -7.32 23.40 29.29
N ASP A 229 -8.62 23.17 29.41
CA ASP A 229 -9.56 23.32 28.30
C ASP A 229 -9.69 24.81 27.94
N LEU A 230 -9.65 25.10 26.64
CA LEU A 230 -9.89 26.45 26.14
C LEU A 230 -11.40 26.75 26.17
N PRO A 231 -11.82 28.00 26.41
CA PRO A 231 -13.21 28.37 26.22
C PRO A 231 -13.59 28.28 24.73
N PRO A 232 -14.87 28.00 24.39
CA PRO A 232 -15.30 27.80 23.00
C PRO A 232 -14.88 28.89 22.01
N GLY A 233 -14.88 30.16 22.42
CA GLY A 233 -14.45 31.30 21.59
C GLY A 233 -12.94 31.37 21.32
N GLN A 234 -12.13 30.53 21.98
CA GLN A 234 -10.68 30.41 21.78
C GLN A 234 -10.29 29.09 21.11
N HIS A 235 -11.25 28.22 20.78
CA HIS A 235 -10.97 27.02 19.99
C HIS A 235 -10.43 27.40 18.61
N GLN A 236 -9.53 26.59 18.07
CA GLN A 236 -9.13 26.74 16.67
C GLN A 236 -10.32 26.38 15.78
N ASN A 237 -10.68 27.24 14.83
CA ASN A 237 -11.76 26.92 13.89
C ASN A 237 -11.39 25.72 13.00
N LEU A 238 -12.39 25.04 12.43
CA LEU A 238 -12.20 23.81 11.66
C LEU A 238 -11.23 23.98 10.48
N PHE A 239 -11.26 25.13 9.82
CA PHE A 239 -10.39 25.40 8.68
C PHE A 239 -8.93 25.55 9.09
N GLY A 240 -8.66 26.31 10.16
CA GLY A 240 -7.31 26.43 10.72
C GLY A 240 -6.77 25.08 11.17
N LEU A 241 -7.62 24.24 11.77
CA LEU A 241 -7.25 22.87 12.11
C LEU A 241 -6.95 22.02 10.87
N ALA A 242 -7.76 22.14 9.82
CA ALA A 242 -7.51 21.47 8.54
C ALA A 242 -6.20 21.92 7.89
N GLN A 243 -5.88 23.22 7.93
CA GLN A 243 -4.60 23.77 7.49
C GLN A 243 -3.43 23.15 8.25
N ALA A 244 -3.55 23.06 9.58
CA ALA A 244 -2.54 22.41 10.40
C ALA A 244 -2.39 20.91 10.04
N PHE A 245 -3.47 20.21 9.71
CA PHE A 245 -3.41 18.79 9.31
C PHE A 245 -2.67 18.57 7.99
N VAL A 246 -2.91 19.41 6.99
CA VAL A 246 -2.28 19.30 5.66
C VAL A 246 -0.92 19.98 5.56
N GLU A 247 -0.46 20.66 6.61
CA GLU A 247 0.84 21.33 6.65
C GLU A 247 1.98 20.37 6.28
N GLY A 248 2.85 20.80 5.35
CA GLY A 248 3.97 19.99 4.85
C GLY A 248 3.56 18.88 3.88
N THR A 249 2.29 18.80 3.50
CA THR A 249 1.77 17.82 2.54
C THR A 249 1.37 18.47 1.22
N LYS A 250 1.11 17.65 0.21
CA LYS A 250 0.48 18.09 -1.03
C LYS A 250 -1.05 18.06 -0.97
N CYS A 251 -1.65 17.56 0.12
CA CYS A 251 -3.11 17.41 0.25
C CYS A 251 -3.81 18.77 0.26
N ARG A 252 -5.03 18.80 -0.29
CA ARG A 252 -5.88 20.00 -0.32
C ARG A 252 -7.00 19.91 0.71
N ILE A 253 -7.44 21.07 1.20
CA ILE A 253 -8.56 21.15 2.14
C ILE A 253 -9.87 21.03 1.37
N THR A 254 -10.46 19.84 1.44
CA THR A 254 -11.77 19.52 0.84
C THR A 254 -12.84 19.46 1.91
N ASN A 255 -14.12 19.49 1.50
CA ASN A 255 -15.22 19.37 2.47
C ASN A 255 -15.20 18.01 3.19
N ALA A 256 -14.93 16.94 2.44
CA ALA A 256 -14.82 15.59 2.98
C ALA A 256 -13.68 15.44 4.01
N LEU A 257 -12.53 16.11 3.79
CA LEU A 257 -11.46 16.17 4.78
C LEU A 257 -11.90 16.91 6.05
N CYS A 258 -12.56 18.06 5.90
CA CYS A 258 -13.10 18.81 7.04
C CYS A 258 -14.10 17.97 7.85
N GLY A 259 -14.95 17.17 7.18
CA GLY A 259 -15.87 16.22 7.85
C GLY A 259 -15.14 15.18 8.68
N ARG A 260 -14.04 14.61 8.16
CA ARG A 260 -13.18 13.68 8.91
C ARG A 260 -12.54 14.34 10.12
N ILE A 261 -12.02 15.56 9.97
CA ILE A 261 -11.39 16.29 11.07
C ILE A 261 -12.43 16.67 12.14
N ALA A 262 -13.63 17.07 11.74
CA ALA A 262 -14.74 17.34 12.66
C ALA A 262 -15.11 16.08 13.47
N LEU A 263 -15.20 14.90 12.81
CA LEU A 263 -15.39 13.63 13.51
C LEU A 263 -14.25 13.34 14.49
N MET A 264 -12.99 13.49 14.05
CA MET A 264 -11.83 13.25 14.91
C MET A 264 -11.86 14.15 16.14
N ARG A 265 -12.16 15.44 15.98
CA ARG A 265 -12.26 16.38 17.09
C ARG A 265 -13.42 16.04 18.01
N TYR A 266 -14.58 15.69 17.46
CA TYR A 266 -15.73 15.21 18.22
C TYR A 266 -15.36 14.02 19.10
N VAL A 267 -14.78 12.96 18.54
CA VAL A 267 -14.35 11.77 19.27
C VAL A 267 -13.26 12.11 20.29
N TYR A 268 -12.33 13.01 19.95
CA TYR A 268 -11.24 13.41 20.83
C TYR A 268 -11.75 14.11 22.10
N LEU A 269 -12.77 14.97 21.97
CA LEU A 269 -13.41 15.64 23.10
C LEU A 269 -14.12 14.66 24.05
N GLN A 270 -14.63 13.54 23.54
CA GLN A 270 -15.22 12.48 24.35
C GLN A 270 -14.13 11.57 24.96
N ASN A 271 -13.08 11.28 24.19
CA ASN A 271 -12.04 10.33 24.56
C ASN A 271 -10.65 10.75 24.05
N SER A 272 -9.93 11.53 24.86
CA SER A 272 -8.57 11.94 24.55
C SER A 272 -7.49 10.91 24.95
N THR A 273 -7.86 9.71 25.40
CA THR A 273 -6.94 8.71 25.97
C THR A 273 -6.23 7.87 24.89
N SER A 274 -5.52 6.81 25.30
CA SER A 274 -4.87 5.86 24.38
C SER A 274 -5.87 5.12 23.48
N SER A 275 -7.13 4.98 23.89
CA SER A 275 -8.19 4.33 23.10
C SER A 275 -8.85 5.24 22.06
N PHE A 276 -8.42 6.50 21.93
CA PHE A 276 -8.97 7.47 20.97
C PHE A 276 -9.16 6.87 19.56
N TRP A 277 -8.14 6.21 19.02
CA TRP A 277 -8.18 5.62 17.68
C TRP A 277 -9.16 4.45 17.55
N VAL A 278 -9.39 3.70 18.64
CA VAL A 278 -10.43 2.65 18.68
C VAL A 278 -11.80 3.30 18.55
N SER A 279 -12.07 4.28 19.42
CA SER A 279 -13.36 4.98 19.42
C SER A 279 -13.63 5.70 18.10
N LEU A 280 -12.60 6.18 17.41
CA LEU A 280 -12.74 6.79 16.08
C LEU A 280 -13.11 5.75 15.02
N ASP A 281 -12.49 4.57 15.04
CA ASP A 281 -12.80 3.48 14.10
C ASP A 281 -14.21 2.92 14.35
N GLU A 282 -14.61 2.80 15.61
CA GLU A 282 -15.98 2.44 16.00
C GLU A 282 -17.02 3.46 15.52
N ALA A 283 -16.74 4.76 15.70
CA ALA A 283 -17.63 5.82 15.22
C ALA A 283 -17.79 5.78 13.68
N LEU A 284 -16.69 5.55 12.96
CA LEU A 284 -16.72 5.38 11.50
C LEU A 284 -17.51 4.15 11.05
N ALA A 285 -17.32 3.01 11.74
CA ALA A 285 -18.07 1.80 11.45
C ALA A 285 -19.56 2.04 11.68
N ALA A 286 -19.93 2.66 12.80
CA ALA A 286 -21.32 2.97 13.12
C ALA A 286 -21.96 3.93 12.11
N MET A 287 -21.24 4.95 11.63
CA MET A 287 -21.73 5.83 10.54
C MET A 287 -22.01 5.05 9.26
N ARG A 288 -21.15 4.09 8.88
CA ARG A 288 -21.38 3.26 7.68
C ARG A 288 -22.55 2.31 7.84
N THR A 289 -22.70 1.71 9.02
CA THR A 289 -23.85 0.87 9.36
C THR A 289 -25.14 1.68 9.30
N ALA A 290 -25.15 2.89 9.86
CA ALA A 290 -26.30 3.79 9.81
C ALA A 290 -26.61 4.28 8.38
N ALA A 291 -25.59 4.36 7.51
CA ALA A 291 -25.74 4.71 6.11
C ALA A 291 -26.18 3.52 5.23
N GLU A 292 -26.22 2.30 5.77
CA GLU A 292 -26.52 1.06 5.01
C GLU A 292 -25.60 0.89 3.77
N GLY A 293 -24.37 1.41 3.85
CA GLY A 293 -23.43 1.41 2.72
C GLY A 293 -23.71 2.46 1.64
N ASN A 294 -24.66 3.38 1.83
CA ASN A 294 -24.90 4.52 0.94
C ASN A 294 -23.90 5.65 1.21
N ASP A 295 -22.98 5.87 0.27
CA ASP A 295 -21.96 6.92 0.36
C ASP A 295 -22.59 8.33 0.51
N GLU A 296 -23.72 8.63 -0.14
CA GLU A 296 -24.37 9.95 -0.05
C GLU A 296 -25.00 10.22 1.33
N ALA A 297 -25.42 9.17 2.03
CA ALA A 297 -25.92 9.26 3.39
C ALA A 297 -24.76 9.47 4.38
N CYS A 298 -23.64 8.79 4.16
CA CYS A 298 -22.41 8.97 4.92
C CYS A 298 -21.85 10.40 4.74
N ASP A 299 -21.85 10.93 3.51
CA ASP A 299 -21.41 12.29 3.22
C ASP A 299 -22.30 13.33 3.93
N ALA A 300 -23.63 13.15 3.93
CA ALA A 300 -24.55 14.02 4.67
C ALA A 300 -24.29 14.01 6.18
N MET A 301 -24.00 12.85 6.75
CA MET A 301 -23.59 12.73 8.16
C MET A 301 -22.30 13.51 8.47
N PHE A 302 -21.35 13.57 7.53
CA PHE A 302 -20.17 14.42 7.67
C PHE A 302 -20.48 15.92 7.57
N GLU A 303 -21.39 16.34 6.69
CA GLU A 303 -21.84 17.74 6.64
C GLU A 303 -22.45 18.19 7.98
N ASP A 304 -23.27 17.35 8.60
CA ASP A 304 -23.87 17.63 9.90
C ASP A 304 -22.82 17.76 11.00
N LEU A 305 -21.76 16.93 10.96
CA LEU A 305 -20.61 17.06 11.85
C LEU A 305 -19.87 18.38 11.63
N ILE A 306 -19.68 18.81 10.39
CA ILE A 306 -19.06 20.10 10.05
C ILE A 306 -19.92 21.25 10.60
N HIS A 307 -21.24 21.19 10.45
CA HIS A 307 -22.14 22.20 10.99
C HIS A 307 -22.07 22.26 12.52
N MET A 308 -22.15 21.10 13.18
CA MET A 308 -22.03 21.01 14.64
C MET A 308 -20.71 21.58 15.14
N ASP A 309 -19.63 21.22 14.47
CA ASP A 309 -18.28 21.65 14.80
C ASP A 309 -18.13 23.18 14.62
N LYS A 310 -18.64 23.76 13.53
CA LYS A 310 -18.70 25.23 13.32
C LYS A 310 -19.52 25.93 14.42
N THR A 311 -20.62 25.34 14.87
CA THR A 311 -21.43 25.90 15.96
C THR A 311 -20.66 25.90 17.31
N LEU A 312 -19.90 24.85 17.58
CA LEU A 312 -19.19 24.68 18.86
C LEU A 312 -17.84 25.41 18.93
N HIS A 313 -17.14 25.52 17.81
CA HIS A 313 -15.75 25.99 17.75
C HIS A 313 -15.58 27.28 16.92
N GLY A 314 -16.70 27.88 16.49
CA GLY A 314 -16.72 29.07 15.66
C GLY A 314 -16.72 28.76 14.15
N ALA A 315 -17.46 29.59 13.40
CA ALA A 315 -17.54 29.51 11.96
C ALA A 315 -16.56 30.48 11.29
N VAL A 316 -15.98 30.03 10.18
CA VAL A 316 -15.28 30.86 9.20
C VAL A 316 -15.84 30.48 7.84
N ASP A 317 -16.00 31.45 6.95
CA ASP A 317 -16.37 31.17 5.57
C ASP A 317 -15.20 30.47 4.87
N ILE A 318 -15.40 29.20 4.52
CA ILE A 318 -14.38 28.35 3.92
C ILE A 318 -14.64 28.24 2.43
N VAL A 319 -13.63 28.59 1.63
CA VAL A 319 -13.59 28.24 0.21
C VAL A 319 -12.90 26.88 0.10
N TYR A 320 -13.69 25.82 -0.07
CA TYR A 320 -13.17 24.48 -0.27
C TYR A 320 -12.46 24.35 -1.61
N GLN A 321 -11.37 23.60 -1.64
CA GLN A 321 -10.61 23.34 -2.86
C GLN A 321 -10.99 21.98 -3.44
N ALA A 322 -10.94 21.86 -4.77
CA ALA A 322 -11.02 20.55 -5.43
C ALA A 322 -9.84 19.65 -5.02
N THR A 323 -10.06 18.33 -5.01
CA THR A 323 -9.00 17.32 -4.79
C THR A 323 -7.86 17.53 -5.78
N ASN A 324 -6.62 17.30 -5.34
CA ASN A 324 -5.47 17.27 -6.24
C ASN A 324 -5.25 15.85 -6.78
N ASN A 325 -4.38 15.74 -7.80
CA ASN A 325 -4.09 14.46 -8.45
C ASN A 325 -3.59 13.38 -7.47
N ILE A 326 -2.81 13.75 -6.45
CA ILE A 326 -2.26 12.81 -5.48
C ILE A 326 -3.35 12.26 -4.55
N GLN A 327 -4.20 13.13 -3.99
CA GLN A 327 -5.29 12.67 -3.12
C GLN A 327 -6.28 11.83 -3.91
N GLN A 328 -6.60 12.24 -5.14
CA GLN A 328 -7.48 11.47 -6.01
C GLN A 328 -6.91 10.07 -6.27
N GLU A 329 -5.61 9.96 -6.59
CA GLU A 329 -4.96 8.67 -6.79
C GLU A 329 -5.00 7.80 -5.52
N VAL A 330 -4.73 8.37 -4.36
CA VAL A 330 -4.82 7.66 -3.07
C VAL A 330 -6.24 7.15 -2.85
N ASP A 331 -7.24 7.99 -3.06
CA ASP A 331 -8.65 7.66 -2.88
C ASP A 331 -9.09 6.55 -3.86
N ASP A 332 -8.70 6.65 -5.14
CA ASP A 332 -8.98 5.65 -6.17
C ASP A 332 -8.37 4.29 -5.81
N LEU A 333 -7.14 4.27 -5.29
CA LEU A 333 -6.47 3.04 -4.87
C LEU A 333 -7.09 2.43 -3.60
N ILE A 334 -7.57 3.27 -2.67
CA ILE A 334 -8.33 2.80 -1.50
C ILE A 334 -9.64 2.14 -1.95
N VAL A 335 -10.37 2.78 -2.86
CA VAL A 335 -11.63 2.25 -3.40
C VAL A 335 -11.40 0.96 -4.18
N ALA A 336 -10.37 0.89 -5.03
CA ALA A 336 -10.02 -0.31 -5.78
C ALA A 336 -9.64 -1.49 -4.87
N GLY A 337 -9.00 -1.23 -3.73
CA GLY A 337 -8.64 -2.24 -2.74
C GLY A 337 -9.85 -2.97 -2.14
N ARG A 338 -10.94 -2.25 -1.86
CA ARG A 338 -12.17 -2.82 -1.27
C ARG A 338 -12.82 -3.90 -2.13
N GLY A 339 -12.66 -3.81 -3.46
CA GLY A 339 -13.25 -4.78 -4.39
C GLY A 339 -12.54 -6.14 -4.37
N ARG A 340 -11.27 -6.20 -3.96
CA ARG A 340 -10.49 -7.44 -3.91
C ARG A 340 -10.78 -8.24 -2.65
N GLU A 341 -10.99 -7.58 -1.53
CA GLU A 341 -11.23 -8.20 -0.22
C GLU A 341 -12.53 -9.02 -0.23
N LYS A 342 -13.61 -8.49 -0.82
CA LYS A 342 -14.89 -9.20 -0.96
C LYS A 342 -14.83 -10.47 -1.80
N ARG A 343 -13.78 -10.68 -2.62
CA ARG A 343 -13.64 -11.90 -3.43
C ARG A 343 -12.89 -13.02 -2.71
N ALA A 344 -12.05 -12.70 -1.72
CA ALA A 344 -11.27 -13.71 -1.01
C ALA A 344 -12.13 -14.50 -0.01
N ASP A 345 -13.17 -13.88 0.55
CA ASP A 345 -13.98 -14.45 1.64
C ASP A 345 -15.09 -15.42 1.16
N VAL A 346 -15.38 -15.48 -0.14
CA VAL A 346 -16.46 -16.34 -0.68
C VAL A 346 -15.95 -17.76 -1.04
N GLY A 347 -14.68 -18.09 -0.78
CA GLY A 347 -14.00 -19.23 -1.39
C GLY A 347 -13.66 -20.45 -0.53
N SER A 348 -13.87 -20.47 0.79
CA SER A 348 -13.39 -21.60 1.61
C SER A 348 -14.16 -21.76 2.92
N SER A 349 -15.39 -22.28 2.83
CA SER A 349 -16.05 -22.95 3.95
C SER A 349 -16.27 -24.41 3.58
N ASP A 350 -15.16 -25.17 3.49
CA ASP A 350 -15.22 -26.62 3.63
C ASP A 350 -14.94 -26.93 5.11
N PRO A 351 -15.94 -27.40 5.89
CA PRO A 351 -15.80 -27.60 7.32
C PRO A 351 -15.14 -28.96 7.56
N THR A 352 -13.81 -29.05 7.43
CA THR A 352 -13.08 -30.20 7.97
C THR A 352 -12.76 -29.95 9.44
N ASP A 353 -13.60 -30.58 10.26
CA ASP A 353 -13.44 -30.90 11.67
C ASP A 353 -12.06 -31.54 11.91
N ASP A 354 -11.14 -30.85 12.57
CA ASP A 354 -9.94 -31.48 13.13
C ASP A 354 -9.67 -30.94 14.54
N THR A 355 -9.96 -31.82 15.49
CA THR A 355 -9.81 -31.66 16.93
C THR A 355 -8.38 -32.06 17.28
N THR A 356 -7.49 -31.09 17.51
CA THR A 356 -6.20 -31.37 18.14
C THR A 356 -5.95 -30.49 19.36
N SER A 357 -6.08 -31.16 20.50
CA SER A 357 -5.74 -30.78 21.86
C SER A 357 -4.33 -30.20 22.00
N THR A 358 -4.21 -29.04 22.65
CA THR A 358 -2.94 -28.51 23.16
C THR A 358 -2.93 -28.62 24.68
N PRO A 359 -1.89 -29.19 25.31
CA PRO A 359 -1.82 -29.34 26.76
C PRO A 359 -1.32 -28.06 27.45
N GLU A 360 -1.82 -27.88 28.66
CA GLU A 360 -1.47 -26.85 29.64
C GLU A 360 0.03 -26.85 29.97
N GLY A 361 0.67 -25.69 29.83
CA GLY A 361 2.05 -25.42 30.24
C GLY A 361 2.06 -24.33 31.31
N ASN A 362 2.24 -24.77 32.55
CA ASN A 362 2.28 -24.01 33.79
C ASN A 362 3.68 -23.39 34.05
N GLY A 363 3.74 -22.26 34.75
CA GLY A 363 4.96 -21.65 35.33
C GLY A 363 5.51 -20.44 34.57
N THR A 364 5.98 -19.35 35.18
CA THR A 364 6.45 -19.15 36.57
C THR A 364 6.52 -17.64 36.84
N GLU A 365 6.16 -17.23 38.06
CA GLU A 365 6.32 -15.89 38.65
C GLU A 365 7.81 -15.51 38.88
N GLY A 366 8.06 -14.21 38.98
CA GLY A 366 9.33 -13.58 39.39
C GLY A 366 9.75 -12.53 38.36
N GLY A 367 10.08 -11.28 38.68
CA GLY A 367 10.25 -10.47 39.89
C GLY A 367 10.58 -9.05 39.38
N GLU A 368 10.03 -7.99 39.96
CA GLU A 368 10.79 -7.04 40.81
C GLU A 368 12.21 -6.76 40.27
N ASP A 369 12.42 -5.61 39.60
CA ASP A 369 13.11 -4.45 40.19
C ASP A 369 13.53 -3.37 39.18
N ASP A 370 13.60 -2.16 39.72
CA ASP A 370 14.48 -1.02 39.41
C ASP A 370 14.21 -0.07 38.23
N GLU A 371 13.62 1.07 38.61
CA GLU A 371 14.23 2.40 38.53
C GLU A 371 15.55 2.51 37.75
N SER A 372 15.53 3.24 36.63
CA SER A 372 16.46 4.37 36.46
C SER A 372 15.94 5.34 35.42
N ASN A 373 15.73 6.53 35.93
CA ASN A 373 15.29 7.74 35.28
C ASN A 373 16.54 8.50 34.86
N GLU A 374 16.82 8.70 33.56
CA GLU A 374 17.84 9.66 33.11
C GLU A 374 17.59 10.10 31.66
N HIS A 375 16.99 11.30 31.51
CA HIS A 375 17.31 12.42 30.60
C HIS A 375 16.11 13.28 30.23
#